data_AF-A0A976IBR8-F1
#
_entry.id   AF-A0A976IBR8-F1
#
_cell.length_a   1.000
_cell.length_b   1.000
_cell.length_c   1.000
_cell.angle_alpha   90.00
_cell.angle_beta   90.00
_cell.angle_gamma   90.00
#
_symmetry.space_group_name_H-M   'P 1'
#
loop_
_entity.id
_entity.type
_entity.pdbx_description
1 polymer ?
#
loop_
_entity_poly.entity_id
_entity_poly.type
_entity_poly.pdbx_seq_one_letter_code
_entity_poly.pdbx_strand_id
1 'polypeptide(L)'
;MAARAKEVFKRYGRTAFFFHSTVFVSTLAGSYTAINQGVDIQAVAQRVPYVNLASINPESSTLALAYLSTLATGPARGALTIVASPILARLLARSRQLAKF
;
A
#
# COMPACT_ATOMS: atom_id res chain seq x y z
N MET A 1 14.96 23.73 -0.13
CA MET A 1 14.05 22.56 -0.07
C MET A 1 14.47 21.42 -1.00
N ALA A 2 14.72 21.67 -2.29
CA ALA A 2 15.05 20.63 -3.28
C ALA A 2 16.25 19.73 -2.89
N ALA A 3 17.32 20.29 -2.32
CA ALA A 3 18.49 19.51 -1.88
C ALA A 3 18.17 18.48 -0.79
N ARG A 4 17.28 18.82 0.16
CA ARG A 4 16.86 17.89 1.23
C ARG A 4 15.96 16.79 0.69
N ALA A 5 15.03 17.12 -0.21
CA ALA A 5 14.18 16.12 -0.86
C ALA A 5 15.00 15.12 -1.69
N LYS A 6 16.01 15.60 -2.42
CA LYS A 6 16.95 14.76 -3.18
C LYS A 6 17.70 13.79 -2.28
N GLU A 7 18.13 14.24 -1.10
CA GLU A 7 18.83 13.38 -0.13
C GLU A 7 17.91 12.31 0.47
N VAL A 8 16.68 12.69 0.84
CA VAL A 8 15.66 11.73 1.32
C VAL A 8 15.35 10.69 0.24
N PHE A 9 15.17 11.12 -1.01
CA PHE A 9 14.92 10.22 -2.13
C PHE A 9 16.09 9.27 -2.36
N LYS A 10 17.34 9.77 -2.33
CA LYS A 10 18.54 8.94 -2.47
C LYS A 10 18.67 7.91 -1.35
N ARG A 11 18.34 8.29 -0.12
CA ARG A 11 18.53 7.44 1.07
C ARG A 11 17.41 6.42 1.26
N TYR A 12 16.16 6.80 1.01
CA TYR A 12 14.99 5.98 1.31
C TYR A 12 14.19 5.54 0.08
N GLY A 13 14.40 6.15 -1.09
CA GLY A 13 13.59 5.90 -2.28
C GLY A 13 13.50 4.41 -2.66
N ARG A 14 14.62 3.69 -2.60
CA ARG A 14 14.63 2.25 -2.88
C ARG A 14 13.83 1.45 -1.84
N THR A 15 14.02 1.72 -0.55
CA THR A 15 13.30 1.03 0.53
C THR A 15 11.81 1.35 0.50
N ALA A 16 11.47 2.62 0.32
CA ALA A 16 10.10 3.09 0.19
C ALA A 16 9.40 2.43 -1.00
N PHE A 17 10.05 2.36 -2.16
CA PHE A 17 9.51 1.72 -3.36
C PHE A 17 9.20 0.24 -3.11
N PHE A 18 10.17 -0.55 -2.64
CA PHE A 18 9.95 -1.97 -2.39
C PHE A 18 8.84 -2.21 -1.36
N PHE A 19 8.88 -1.48 -0.24
CA PHE A 19 7.86 -1.62 0.79
C PHE A 19 6.46 -1.21 0.29
N HIS A 20 6.36 -0.13 -0.48
CA HIS A 20 5.10 0.32 -1.06
C HIS A 20 4.55 -0.73 -2.04
N SER A 21 5.41 -1.28 -2.91
CA SER A 21 5.04 -2.32 -3.87
C SER A 21 4.59 -3.61 -3.17
N THR A 22 5.27 -4.05 -2.11
CA THR A 22 4.86 -5.25 -1.37
C THR A 22 3.51 -5.05 -0.70
N VAL A 23 3.33 -3.93 0.01
CA VAL A 23 2.03 -3.60 0.62
C VAL A 23 0.95 -3.51 -0.45
N PHE A 24 1.24 -2.91 -1.61
CA PHE A 24 0.29 -2.81 -2.72
C PHE A 24 -0.18 -4.18 -3.20
N VAL A 25 0.75 -5.08 -3.52
CA VAL A 25 0.43 -6.42 -4.02
C VAL A 25 -0.30 -7.24 -2.96
N SER A 26 0.11 -7.15 -1.70
CA SER A 26 -0.58 -7.80 -0.58
C SER A 26 -2.02 -7.29 -0.42
N THR A 27 -2.26 -5.98 -0.50
CA THR A 27 -3.61 -5.40 -0.43
C THR A 27 -4.46 -5.82 -1.63
N LEU A 28 -3.89 -5.84 -2.83
CA LEU A 28 -4.60 -6.26 -4.04
C LEU A 28 -4.99 -7.73 -3.97
N ALA A 29 -4.05 -8.60 -3.62
CA ALA A 29 -4.29 -10.03 -3.46
C ALA A 29 -5.34 -10.30 -2.36
N GLY A 30 -5.20 -9.64 -1.20
CA GLY A 30 -6.16 -9.74 -0.11
C GLY A 30 -7.57 -9.32 -0.53
N SER A 31 -7.69 -8.16 -1.18
CA SER A 31 -8.97 -7.67 -1.70
C SER A 31 -9.56 -8.64 -2.72
N TYR A 32 -8.76 -9.13 -3.66
CA TYR A 32 -9.20 -10.10 -4.66
C TYR A 32 -9.72 -11.38 -4.01
N THR A 33 -8.98 -11.95 -3.06
CA THR A 33 -9.38 -13.18 -2.36
C THR A 33 -10.67 -13.00 -1.56
N ALA A 34 -10.83 -11.85 -0.87
CA ALA A 34 -12.03 -11.55 -0.10
C ALA A 34 -13.26 -11.45 -1.02
N ILE A 35 -13.14 -10.74 -2.14
CA ILE A 35 -14.24 -10.58 -3.10
C ILE A 35 -14.58 -11.92 -3.75
N ASN A 36 -13.55 -12.71 -4.10
CA ASN A 36 -13.73 -14.04 -4.67
C ASN A 36 -14.39 -15.04 -3.69
N GLN A 37 -14.28 -14.80 -2.38
CA GLN A 37 -14.99 -15.55 -1.33
C GLN A 37 -16.41 -15.04 -1.05
N GLY A 38 -16.90 -14.04 -1.81
CA GLY A 38 -18.25 -13.50 -1.68
C GLY A 38 -18.40 -12.34 -0.69
N VAL A 39 -17.30 -11.68 -0.31
CA VAL A 39 -17.40 -10.45 0.50
C VAL A 39 -18.05 -9.34 -0.33
N ASP A 40 -19.16 -8.80 0.19
CA ASP A 40 -19.85 -7.65 -0.40
C ASP A 40 -19.09 -6.35 -0.11
N ILE A 41 -18.43 -5.82 -1.15
CA ILE A 41 -17.66 -4.59 -1.08
C ILE A 41 -18.55 -3.38 -0.79
N GLN A 42 -19.81 -3.37 -1.24
CA GLN A 42 -20.70 -2.23 -1.01
C GLN A 42 -21.05 -2.11 0.47
N ALA A 43 -21.38 -3.24 1.12
CA ALA A 43 -21.62 -3.29 2.55
C ALA A 43 -20.37 -2.88 3.37
N VAL A 44 -19.17 -3.23 2.91
CA VAL A 44 -17.92 -2.80 3.55
C VAL A 44 -17.69 -1.29 3.35
N ALA A 45 -17.86 -0.80 2.13
CA ALA A 45 -17.62 0.60 1.78
C ALA A 45 -18.59 1.56 2.49
N GLN A 46 -19.85 1.15 2.75
CA GLN A 46 -20.79 1.91 3.57
C GLN A 46 -20.30 2.16 5.02
N ARG A 47 -19.43 1.29 5.54
CA ARG A 47 -18.88 1.43 6.90
C ARG A 47 -17.61 2.28 6.96
N VAL A 48 -17.02 2.64 5.81
CA VAL A 48 -15.75 3.39 5.76
C VAL A 48 -16.02 4.82 5.32
N PRO A 49 -15.86 5.83 6.20
CA PRO A 49 -16.28 7.22 5.95
C PRO A 49 -15.50 7.99 4.87
N TYR A 50 -14.68 7.31 4.06
CA TYR A 50 -13.83 7.91 3.04
C TYR A 50 -13.86 7.16 1.69
N VAL A 51 -14.72 6.14 1.55
CA VAL A 51 -14.85 5.37 0.31
C VAL A 51 -16.01 5.92 -0.52
N ASN A 52 -15.72 6.36 -1.74
CA ASN A 52 -16.76 6.84 -2.64
C ASN A 52 -17.47 5.65 -3.31
N LEU A 53 -18.68 5.33 -2.85
CA LEU A 53 -19.52 4.26 -3.41
C LEU A 53 -19.83 4.45 -4.91
N ALA A 54 -19.86 5.69 -5.40
CA ALA A 54 -20.09 5.97 -6.83
C ALA A 54 -18.96 5.45 -7.73
N SER A 55 -17.77 5.20 -7.16
CA SER A 55 -16.64 4.62 -7.89
C SER A 55 -16.66 3.09 -7.92
N ILE A 56 -17.60 2.45 -7.22
CA ILE A 56 -17.71 1.00 -7.12
C ILE A 56 -18.89 0.54 -7.98
N ASN A 57 -18.61 0.02 -9.17
CA ASN A 57 -19.63 -0.61 -10.01
C ASN A 57 -19.66 -2.13 -9.73
N PRO A 58 -20.69 -2.68 -9.08
CA PRO A 58 -20.77 -4.09 -8.70
C PRO A 58 -20.78 -5.07 -9.87
N GLU A 59 -21.12 -4.63 -11.09
CA GLU A 59 -21.09 -5.44 -12.32
C GLU A 59 -19.65 -5.56 -12.91
N SER A 60 -18.65 -4.96 -12.26
CA SER A 60 -17.27 -5.03 -12.72
C SER A 60 -16.64 -6.38 -12.39
N SER A 61 -15.59 -6.76 -13.15
CA SER A 61 -14.84 -7.97 -12.86
C SER A 61 -14.25 -7.96 -11.43
N THR A 62 -14.11 -9.13 -10.80
CA THR A 62 -13.52 -9.30 -9.47
C THR A 62 -12.16 -8.61 -9.35
N LEU A 63 -11.36 -8.66 -10.41
CA LEU A 63 -10.06 -7.98 -10.47
C LEU A 63 -10.21 -6.45 -10.48
N ALA A 64 -11.16 -5.91 -11.26
CA ALA A 64 -11.42 -4.48 -11.29
C ALA A 64 -11.90 -3.97 -9.94
N LEU A 65 -12.83 -4.69 -9.31
CA LEU A 65 -13.32 -4.39 -7.96
C LEU A 65 -12.20 -4.45 -6.91
N ALA A 66 -11.33 -5.46 -6.98
CA ALA A 66 -10.17 -5.58 -6.11
C ALA A 66 -9.18 -4.40 -6.31
N TYR A 67 -8.97 -4.00 -7.56
CA TYR A 67 -8.10 -2.87 -7.91
C TYR A 67 -8.68 -1.54 -7.42
N LEU A 68 -9.98 -1.30 -7.60
CA LEU A 68 -10.67 -0.11 -7.09
C LEU A 68 -10.62 -0.04 -5.56
N SER A 69 -10.86 -1.17 -4.89
CA SER A 69 -10.72 -1.29 -3.44
C SER A 69 -9.29 -0.98 -3.00
N THR A 70 -8.32 -1.49 -3.75
CA THR A 70 -6.89 -1.21 -3.52
C THR A 70 -6.59 0.28 -3.70
N LEU A 71 -7.11 0.94 -4.74
CA LEU A 71 -6.93 2.37 -4.97
C LEU A 71 -7.48 3.22 -3.82
N ALA A 72 -8.63 2.85 -3.25
CA ALA A 72 -9.21 3.55 -2.10
C ALA A 72 -8.27 3.59 -0.88
N THR A 73 -7.39 2.58 -0.73
CA THR A 73 -6.37 2.55 0.34
C THR A 73 -5.11 3.38 0.01
N GLY A 74 -5.07 4.10 -1.12
CA GLY A 74 -3.93 4.89 -1.58
C GLY A 74 -3.36 5.86 -0.54
N PRO A 75 -4.15 6.80 0.02
CA PRO A 75 -3.67 7.75 1.02
C PRO A 75 -3.14 7.07 2.29
N ALA A 76 -3.85 6.05 2.79
CA ALA A 76 -3.44 5.28 3.96
C ALA A 76 -2.11 4.55 3.74
N ARG A 77 -1.94 3.90 2.59
CA ARG A 77 -0.68 3.21 2.22
C ARG A 77 0.46 4.19 1.98
N GLY A 78 0.18 5.37 1.42
CA GLY A 78 1.15 6.45 1.28
C GLY A 78 1.68 6.90 2.64
N ALA A 79 0.79 7.22 3.58
CA ALA A 79 1.16 7.59 4.95
C ALA A 79 1.95 6.48 5.65
N LEU A 80 1.47 5.23 5.55
CA LEU A 80 2.14 4.06 6.12
C LEU A 80 3.54 3.87 5.55
N THR A 81 3.72 4.06 4.24
CA THR A 81 5.04 3.98 3.58
C THR A 81 5.98 5.07 4.09
N ILE A 82 5.52 6.32 4.19
CA ILE A 82 6.34 7.44 4.64
C ILE A 82 6.86 7.19 6.07
N VAL A 83 6.01 6.68 6.96
CA VAL A 83 6.37 6.37 8.35
C VAL A 83 7.27 5.13 8.44
N ALA A 84 6.98 4.08 7.67
CA ALA A 84 7.71 2.81 7.74
C ALA A 84 9.10 2.89 7.08
N SER A 85 9.26 3.67 6.00
CA SER A 85 10.50 3.78 5.22
C SER A 85 11.76 4.07 6.05
N PRO A 86 11.80 5.08 6.94
CA PRO A 86 13.00 5.35 7.74
C PRO A 86 13.30 4.24 8.75
N ILE A 87 12.29 3.57 9.29
CA ILE A 87 12.45 2.47 10.25
C ILE A 87 13.03 1.25 9.53
N LEU A 88 12.45 0.86 8.40
CA LEU A 88 12.91 -0.26 7.59
C LEU A 88 14.32 -0.03 7.06
N ALA A 89 14.65 1.18 6.62
CA ALA A 89 16.01 1.50 6.18
C ALA A 89 17.04 1.35 7.31
N ARG A 90 16.69 1.71 8.55
CA ARG A 90 17.56 1.50 9.72
C ARG A 90 17.72 0.01 10.04
N LEU A 91 16.64 -0.75 10.01
CA LEU A 91 16.67 -2.21 10.25
C LEU A 91 17.51 -2.93 9.20
N LEU A 92 17.34 -2.59 7.92
CA LEU A 92 18.10 -3.16 6.81
C LEU A 92 19.58 -2.77 6.84
N ALA A 93 19.91 -1.56 7.30
CA ALA A 93 21.31 -1.17 7.50
C ALA A 93 21.96 -1.99 8.62
N ARG A 94 21.22 -2.22 9.72
CA ARG A 94 21.68 -3.02 10.87
C ARG A 94 21.88 -4.50 10.50
N SER A 95 20.95 -5.11 9.77
CA SER A 95 21.08 -6.51 9.33
C SER A 95 22.27 -6.71 8.38
N ARG A 96 22.54 -5.73 7.52
CA ARG A 96 23.68 -5.77 6.59
C ARG A 96 25.05 -5.60 7.27
N GLN A 97 25.09 -5.02 8.47
CA GLN A 97 26.30 -4.98 9.29
C GLN A 97 26.55 -6.31 10.02
N LEU A 98 25.48 -7.00 10.44
CA LEU A 98 25.58 -8.31 11.08
C LEU A 98 25.97 -9.42 10.10
N ALA A 99 25.52 -9.36 8.85
CA ALA A 99 25.86 -10.33 7.80
C ALA A 99 27.30 -10.20 7.22
N LYS A 100 28.13 -9.31 7.78
CA LYS A 100 29.54 -9.12 7.39
C LYS A 100 30.53 -9.80 8.35
N PHE A 101 30.03 -10.40 9.43
CA PHE A 101 30.77 -11.29 10.31
C PHE A 101 30.42 -12.73 9.97
#